data_AF-A0A2K1EG63-F1
#
_entry.id   AF-A0A2K1EG63-F1
#
_cell.length_a   1.000
_cell.length_b   1.000
_cell.length_c   1.000
_cell.angle_alpha   90.00
_cell.angle_beta   90.00
_cell.angle_gamma   90.00
#
_symmetry.space_group_name_H-M   'P 1'
#
loop_
_entity.id
_entity.type
_entity.pdbx_description
1 polymer ?
#
loop_
_entity_poly.entity_id
_entity_poly.type
_entity_poly.pdbx_seq_one_letter_code
_entity_poly.pdbx_strand_id
1 'polypeptide(L)'
;MGGPSLRQLHAHHAIHQGGLSGALDKTREVEELLEAKEFKVARQAADHLIEYWETRILSHADAEEEGFYQEMVEKKPELQEAVVKLTRDHDLLRIIVKELKAGIREEGLTPEVLQQFHALLVVNAIHSREEERLLFEQPS
;
A
#
# COMPACT_ATOMS: atom_id res chain seq x y z
N MET A 1 10.95 10.32 11.35
CA MET A 1 12.14 9.46 11.55
C MET A 1 11.70 8.02 11.64
N GLY A 2 11.89 7.26 10.56
CA GLY A 2 11.53 5.84 10.53
C GLY A 2 12.32 5.00 11.53
N GLY A 3 11.60 4.18 12.31
CA GLY A 3 12.16 3.37 13.38
C GLY A 3 13.16 2.31 12.90
N PRO A 4 13.89 1.64 13.82
CA PRO A 4 14.88 0.61 13.49
C PRO A 4 14.30 -0.58 12.69
N SER A 5 12.98 -0.78 12.72
CA SER A 5 12.28 -1.82 11.96
C SER A 5 12.42 -1.68 10.44
N LEU A 6 12.51 -0.45 9.90
CA LEU A 6 12.63 -0.24 8.46
C LEU A 6 13.92 -0.83 7.87
N ARG A 7 14.96 -1.01 8.69
CA ARG A 7 16.32 -1.36 8.25
C ARG A 7 16.63 -2.84 8.37
N GLN A 8 15.71 -3.63 8.90
CA GLN A 8 15.88 -5.07 9.08
C GLN A 8 14.88 -5.80 8.20
N LEU A 9 15.37 -6.62 7.25
CA LEU A 9 14.53 -7.33 6.29
C LEU A 9 13.34 -8.03 6.95
N HIS A 10 13.56 -8.78 8.03
CA HIS A 10 12.46 -9.47 8.72
C HIS A 10 11.39 -8.53 9.30
N ALA A 11 11.80 -7.39 9.86
CA ALA A 11 10.87 -6.44 10.43
C ALA A 11 10.13 -5.64 9.34
N HIS A 12 10.85 -5.27 8.28
CA HIS A 12 10.30 -4.61 7.10
C HIS A 12 9.28 -5.51 6.38
N HIS A 13 9.65 -6.77 6.13
CA HIS A 13 8.76 -7.79 5.59
C HIS A 13 7.51 -8.00 6.46
N ALA A 14 7.65 -8.02 7.78
CA ALA A 14 6.50 -8.15 8.68
C ALA A 14 5.52 -6.98 8.56
N ILE A 15 6.00 -5.76 8.29
CA ILE A 15 5.15 -4.59 8.05
C ILE A 15 4.40 -4.76 6.73
N HIS A 16 5.09 -5.15 5.65
CA HIS A 16 4.45 -5.41 4.35
C HIS A 16 3.39 -6.50 4.40
N GLN A 17 3.73 -7.66 4.98
CA GLN A 17 2.78 -8.77 5.12
C GLN A 17 1.58 -8.39 5.97
N GLY A 18 1.82 -7.69 7.09
CA GLY A 18 0.76 -7.21 7.96
C GLY A 18 -0.18 -6.22 7.27
N GLY A 19 0.40 -5.26 6.52
CA GLY A 19 -0.35 -4.29 5.71
C GLY A 19 -1.18 -4.97 4.62
N LEU A 20 -0.57 -5.85 3.82
CA LEU A 20 -1.25 -6.54 2.73
C LEU A 20 -2.37 -7.46 3.23
N SER A 21 -2.12 -8.26 4.27
CA SER A 21 -3.14 -9.16 4.83
C SER A 21 -4.35 -8.37 5.37
N GLY A 22 -4.11 -7.27 6.10
CA GLY A 22 -5.20 -6.46 6.61
C GLY A 22 -5.98 -5.75 5.50
N ALA A 23 -5.32 -5.30 4.44
CA ALA A 23 -5.99 -4.73 3.28
C ALA A 23 -6.83 -5.77 2.53
N LEU A 24 -6.34 -7.02 2.39
CA LEU A 24 -7.09 -8.13 1.80
C LEU A 24 -8.36 -8.44 2.59
N ASP A 25 -8.25 -8.60 3.91
CA ASP A 25 -9.40 -8.95 4.74
C ASP A 25 -10.46 -7.84 4.74
N LYS A 26 -10.03 -6.58 4.79
CA LYS A 26 -10.94 -5.42 4.70
C LYS A 26 -11.59 -5.26 3.32
N THR A 27 -10.87 -5.59 2.25
CA THR A 27 -11.45 -5.60 0.89
C THR A 27 -12.55 -6.65 0.81
N ARG A 28 -12.30 -7.86 1.31
CA ARG A 28 -13.29 -8.93 1.39
C ARG A 28 -14.51 -8.53 2.22
N GLU A 29 -14.31 -7.87 3.36
CA GLU A 29 -15.41 -7.37 4.21
C GLU A 29 -16.35 -6.43 3.44
N VAL A 30 -15.81 -5.51 2.64
CA VAL A 30 -16.61 -4.60 1.80
C VAL A 30 -17.43 -5.39 0.78
N GLU A 31 -16.81 -6.37 0.11
CA GLU A 31 -17.47 -7.21 -0.88
C GLU A 31 -18.61 -8.04 -0.28
N GLU A 32 -18.36 -8.71 0.85
CA GLU A 32 -19.35 -9.51 1.58
C GLU A 32 -20.56 -8.67 2.00
N LEU A 33 -20.33 -7.44 2.48
CA LEU A 33 -21.41 -6.52 2.86
C LEU A 33 -22.23 -6.05 1.64
N LEU A 34 -21.59 -5.84 0.49
CA LEU A 34 -22.29 -5.50 -0.76
C LEU A 34 -23.13 -6.67 -1.28
N GLU A 35 -22.60 -7.89 -1.23
CA GLU A 35 -23.33 -9.12 -1.59
C GLU A 35 -24.56 -9.33 -0.68
N ALA A 36 -24.39 -9.06 0.62
CA ALA A 36 -25.48 -9.09 1.60
C ALA A 36 -26.48 -7.93 1.45
N LYS A 37 -26.24 -6.97 0.54
CA LYS A 37 -27.03 -5.75 0.31
C LYS A 37 -27.10 -4.82 1.52
N GLU A 38 -26.12 -4.90 2.42
CA GLU A 38 -25.96 -4.05 3.60
C GLU A 38 -25.27 -2.73 3.22
N PHE A 39 -25.83 -1.99 2.26
CA PHE A 39 -25.14 -0.89 1.56
C PHE A 39 -24.61 0.22 2.48
N LYS A 40 -25.33 0.55 3.55
CA LYS A 40 -24.88 1.56 4.52
C LYS A 40 -23.66 1.08 5.30
N VAL A 41 -23.63 -0.18 5.68
CA VAL A 41 -22.52 -0.79 6.43
C VAL A 41 -21.34 -1.01 5.49
N ALA A 42 -21.58 -1.48 4.25
CA ALA A 42 -20.56 -1.59 3.21
C ALA A 42 -19.84 -0.25 2.96
N ARG A 43 -20.61 0.85 2.93
CA ARG A 43 -20.03 2.20 2.80
C ARG A 43 -19.09 2.55 3.96
N GLN A 44 -19.50 2.27 5.20
CA GLN A 44 -18.65 2.51 6.36
C GLN A 44 -17.38 1.63 6.35
N ALA A 45 -17.52 0.37 5.95
CA ALA A 45 -16.39 -0.54 5.78
C ALA A 45 -15.41 -0.04 4.71
N ALA A 46 -15.90 0.51 3.59
CA ALA A 46 -15.06 1.09 2.56
C ALA A 46 -14.32 2.36 3.03
N ASP A 47 -14.98 3.21 3.82
CA ASP A 47 -14.34 4.39 4.43
C ASP A 47 -13.21 3.93 5.40
N HIS A 48 -13.43 2.89 6.21
CA HIS A 48 -12.40 2.31 7.07
C HIS A 48 -11.27 1.62 6.28
N LEU A 49 -11.57 1.00 5.14
CA LEU A 49 -10.56 0.41 4.26
C LEU A 49 -9.65 1.49 3.68
N ILE A 50 -10.21 2.63 3.24
CA ILE A 50 -9.40 3.78 2.79
C ILE A 50 -8.52 4.29 3.93
N GLU A 51 -9.08 4.50 5.12
CA GLU A 51 -8.30 4.92 6.29
C GLU A 51 -7.17 3.94 6.60
N TYR A 52 -7.41 2.63 6.47
CA TYR A 52 -6.38 1.61 6.64
C TYR A 52 -5.24 1.77 5.62
N TRP A 53 -5.55 1.98 4.33
CA TRP A 53 -4.54 2.28 3.32
C TRP A 53 -3.72 3.51 3.68
N GLU A 54 -4.37 4.61 4.07
CA GLU A 54 -3.70 5.87 4.41
C GLU A 54 -2.80 5.73 5.64
N THR A 55 -3.31 5.10 6.70
CA THR A 55 -2.64 5.08 8.01
C THR A 55 -1.66 3.94 8.21
N ARG A 56 -1.73 2.87 7.40
CA ARG A 56 -0.86 1.70 7.54
C ARG A 56 0.13 1.56 6.40
N ILE A 57 -0.35 1.69 5.16
CA ILE A 57 0.45 1.38 3.98
C ILE A 57 1.11 2.66 3.44
N LEU A 58 0.32 3.71 3.18
CA LEU A 58 0.88 4.99 2.70
C LEU A 58 1.75 5.66 3.77
N SER A 59 1.39 5.58 5.04
CA SER A 59 2.27 6.08 6.11
C SER A 59 3.59 5.32 6.22
N HIS A 60 3.64 4.05 5.82
CA HIS A 60 4.89 3.28 5.75
C HIS A 60 5.73 3.73 4.55
N ALA A 61 5.10 3.87 3.38
CA ALA A 61 5.70 4.45 2.18
C ALA A 61 6.30 5.85 2.43
N ASP A 62 5.59 6.72 3.15
CA ASP A 62 6.09 8.04 3.52
C ASP A 62 7.34 7.94 4.40
N ALA A 63 7.36 7.01 5.37
CA ALA A 63 8.51 6.81 6.25
C ALA A 63 9.74 6.27 5.50
N GLU A 64 9.54 5.53 4.42
CA GLU A 64 10.61 5.05 3.56
C GLU A 64 11.20 6.18 2.71
N GLU A 65 10.34 6.95 2.07
CA GLU A 65 10.71 8.09 1.24
C GLU A 65 11.41 9.20 2.04
N GLU A 66 10.93 9.48 3.27
CA GLU A 66 11.50 10.50 4.15
C GLU A 66 12.91 10.19 4.68
N GLY A 67 13.37 8.93 4.58
CA GLY A 67 14.67 8.59 5.15
C GLY A 67 15.29 7.30 4.66
N PHE A 68 14.55 6.18 4.67
CA PHE A 68 15.14 4.88 4.33
C PHE A 68 15.74 4.86 2.93
N TYR A 69 15.03 5.39 1.92
CA TYR A 69 15.50 5.44 0.54
C TYR A 69 16.75 6.29 0.36
N GLN A 70 16.77 7.47 1.00
CA GLN A 70 17.96 8.31 0.99
C GLN A 70 19.16 7.59 1.61
N GLU A 71 18.97 6.94 2.77
CA GLU A 71 20.03 6.16 3.43
C GLU A 71 20.55 5.01 2.56
N MET A 72 19.68 4.36 1.79
CA MET A 72 20.08 3.27 0.89
C MET A 72 20.92 3.77 -0.27
N VAL A 73 20.54 4.89 -0.90
CA VAL A 73 21.32 5.52 -1.98
C VAL A 73 22.67 6.04 -1.48
N GLU A 74 22.70 6.68 -0.30
CA GLU A 74 23.95 7.17 0.29
C GLU A 74 24.96 6.05 0.55
N LYS A 75 24.48 4.86 0.93
CA LYS A 75 25.31 3.66 1.13
C LYS A 75 25.68 2.96 -0.17
N LYS A 76 24.77 2.95 -1.15
CA LYS A 76 24.88 2.24 -2.42
C LYS A 76 24.27 3.10 -3.55
N PRO A 77 25.05 4.03 -4.14
CA PRO A 77 24.55 4.94 -5.17
C PRO A 77 23.93 4.24 -6.40
N GLU A 78 24.31 2.99 -6.67
CA GLU A 78 23.72 2.15 -7.72
C GLU A 78 22.23 1.86 -7.52
N LEU A 79 21.69 2.02 -6.31
CA LEU A 79 20.27 1.82 -6.00
C LEU A 79 19.39 3.01 -6.42
N GLN A 80 19.96 4.11 -6.92
CA GLN A 80 19.21 5.31 -7.29
C GLN A 80 18.04 5.02 -8.24
N GLU A 81 18.27 4.20 -9.28
CA GLU A 81 17.21 3.85 -10.24
C GLU A 81 16.12 2.98 -9.60
N ALA A 82 16.50 2.06 -8.71
CA ALA A 82 15.56 1.22 -7.99
C ALA A 82 14.65 2.08 -7.10
N VAL A 83 15.23 2.98 -6.30
CA VAL A 83 14.47 3.90 -5.43
C VAL A 83 13.48 4.74 -6.23
N VAL A 84 13.87 5.30 -7.39
CA VAL A 84 12.97 6.08 -8.23
C VAL A 84 11.75 5.26 -8.68
N LYS A 85 11.94 3.98 -9.02
CA LYS A 85 10.84 3.08 -9.40
C LYS A 85 9.94 2.76 -8.21
N LEU A 86 10.52 2.48 -7.04
CA LEU A 86 9.77 2.18 -5.82
C LEU A 86 8.92 3.37 -5.36
N THR A 87 9.48 4.60 -5.36
CA THR A 87 8.73 5.83 -5.10
C THR A 87 7.60 6.03 -6.12
N ARG A 88 7.82 5.68 -7.40
CA ARG A 88 6.76 5.76 -8.41
C ARG A 88 5.60 4.82 -8.11
N ASP A 89 5.87 3.63 -7.59
CA ASP A 89 4.83 2.68 -7.18
C ASP A 89 4.01 3.23 -6.01
N HIS A 90 4.64 3.90 -5.03
CA HIS A 90 3.92 4.62 -3.98
C HIS A 90 3.00 5.71 -4.55
N ASP A 91 3.47 6.48 -5.53
CA ASP A 91 2.64 7.47 -6.19
C ASP A 91 1.43 6.84 -6.90
N LEU A 92 1.58 5.65 -7.49
CA LEU A 92 0.44 4.92 -8.06
C LEU A 92 -0.59 4.57 -6.98
N LEU A 93 -0.15 4.08 -5.81
CA LEU A 93 -1.05 3.83 -4.68
C LEU A 93 -1.78 5.10 -4.25
N ARG A 94 -1.06 6.22 -4.09
CA ARG A 94 -1.65 7.53 -3.72
C ARG A 94 -2.68 8.01 -4.77
N ILE A 95 -2.38 7.86 -6.05
CA ILE A 95 -3.28 8.21 -7.15
C ILE A 95 -4.57 7.38 -7.07
N ILE A 96 -4.45 6.06 -6.94
CA ILE A 96 -5.61 5.17 -6.89
C ILE A 96 -6.46 5.45 -5.64
N VAL A 97 -5.85 5.67 -4.47
CA VAL A 97 -6.60 6.04 -3.24
C VAL A 97 -7.35 7.36 -3.43
N LYS A 98 -6.74 8.36 -4.09
CA LYS A 98 -7.40 9.63 -4.39
C LYS A 98 -8.60 9.44 -5.32
N GLU A 99 -8.46 8.61 -6.36
CA GLU A 99 -9.53 8.27 -7.30
C GLU A 99 -10.66 7.50 -6.61
N LEU A 100 -10.34 6.50 -5.78
CA LEU A 100 -11.31 5.76 -4.97
C LEU A 100 -12.15 6.71 -4.11
N LYS A 101 -11.51 7.64 -3.40
CA LYS A 101 -12.20 8.63 -2.57
C LYS A 101 -13.13 9.52 -3.41
N ALA A 102 -12.76 9.85 -4.64
CA ALA A 102 -13.63 10.60 -5.55
C ALA A 102 -14.80 9.76 -6.04
N GLY A 103 -14.54 8.58 -6.60
CA GLY A 103 -15.58 7.66 -7.09
C GLY A 103 -16.60 7.30 -6.02
N ILE A 104 -16.16 6.99 -4.80
CA ILE A 104 -17.06 6.69 -3.68
C ILE A 104 -17.94 7.89 -3.28
N ARG A 105 -17.44 9.12 -3.40
CA ARG A 105 -18.24 10.33 -3.12
C ARG A 105 -19.24 10.63 -4.22
N GLU A 106 -18.86 10.42 -5.47
CA GLU A 106 -19.62 10.84 -6.66
C GLU A 106 -20.64 9.78 -7.09
N GLU A 107 -20.23 8.51 -7.06
CA GLU A 107 -20.97 7.37 -7.64
C GLU A 107 -21.36 6.32 -6.59
N GLY A 108 -20.69 6.32 -5.43
CA GLY A 108 -20.89 5.31 -4.38
C GLY A 108 -20.03 4.07 -4.58
N LEU A 109 -20.44 2.94 -3.99
CA LEU A 109 -19.73 1.67 -4.15
C LEU A 109 -20.20 0.96 -5.42
N THR A 110 -19.49 1.24 -6.52
CA THR A 110 -19.70 0.61 -7.83
C THR A 110 -18.73 -0.56 -8.04
N PRO A 111 -19.01 -1.47 -8.99
CA PRO A 111 -18.05 -2.49 -9.40
C PRO A 111 -16.67 -1.91 -9.80
N GLU A 112 -16.66 -0.74 -10.44
CA GLU A 112 -15.44 -0.03 -10.86
C GLU A 112 -14.63 0.44 -9.65
N VAL A 113 -15.28 0.95 -8.61
CA VAL A 113 -14.64 1.28 -7.32
C VAL A 113 -14.04 0.02 -6.67
N LEU A 114 -14.76 -1.11 -6.69
CA LEU A 114 -14.21 -2.36 -6.14
C LEU A 114 -12.98 -2.83 -6.92
N GLN A 115 -12.98 -2.70 -8.24
CA GLN A 115 -11.82 -3.03 -9.07
C GLN A 115 -10.59 -2.18 -8.70
N GLN A 116 -10.78 -0.92 -8.30
CA GLN A 116 -9.68 -0.07 -7.84
C GLN A 116 -9.11 -0.53 -6.49
N PHE A 117 -9.92 -1.05 -5.55
CA PHE A 117 -9.40 -1.67 -4.33
C PHE A 117 -8.53 -2.90 -4.66
N HIS A 118 -8.96 -3.74 -5.60
CA HIS A 118 -8.13 -4.86 -6.07
C HIS A 118 -6.85 -4.41 -6.77
N ALA A 119 -6.90 -3.31 -7.53
CA ALA A 119 -5.71 -2.74 -8.14
C ALA A 119 -4.67 -2.31 -7.08
N LEU A 120 -5.11 -1.68 -5.98
CA LEU A 120 -4.22 -1.35 -4.85
C LEU A 120 -3.54 -2.60 -4.28
N LEU A 121 -4.28 -3.69 -4.06
CA LEU A 121 -3.72 -4.94 -3.56
C LEU A 121 -2.63 -5.49 -4.48
N VAL A 122 -2.88 -5.49 -5.79
CA VAL A 122 -1.92 -5.99 -6.79
C VAL A 122 -0.66 -5.12 -6.83
N VAL A 123 -0.82 -3.79 -6.91
CA VAL A 123 0.33 -2.87 -6.95
C VAL A 123 1.15 -2.97 -5.67
N ASN A 124 0.51 -2.97 -4.50
CA ASN A 124 1.18 -3.09 -3.21
C ASN A 124 1.94 -4.42 -3.09
N ALA A 125 1.34 -5.54 -3.48
CA ALA A 125 2.00 -6.84 -3.41
C ALA A 125 3.22 -6.94 -4.34
N ILE A 126 3.16 -6.32 -5.52
CA ILE A 126 4.30 -6.24 -6.44
C ILE A 126 5.38 -5.34 -5.84
N HIS A 127 5.01 -4.15 -5.39
CA HIS A 127 5.90 -3.18 -4.78
C HIS A 127 6.67 -3.78 -3.60
N SER A 128 5.98 -4.31 -2.59
CA SER A 128 6.61 -4.85 -1.38
C SER A 128 7.62 -5.96 -1.69
N ARG A 129 7.31 -6.84 -2.64
CA ARG A 129 8.23 -7.92 -3.05
C ARG A 129 9.46 -7.34 -3.76
N GLU A 130 9.27 -6.43 -4.69
CA GLU A 130 10.39 -5.86 -5.45
C GLU A 130 11.27 -4.97 -4.58
N GLU A 131 10.69 -4.22 -3.64
CA GLU A 131 11.44 -3.44 -2.67
C GLU A 131 12.34 -4.33 -1.80
N GLU A 132 11.77 -5.37 -1.20
CA GLU A 132 12.52 -6.33 -0.38
C GLU A 132 13.68 -6.95 -1.18
N ARG A 133 13.40 -7.36 -2.43
CA ARG A 133 14.38 -7.92 -3.35
C ARG A 133 15.50 -6.93 -3.69
N LEU A 134 15.15 -5.70 -4.04
CA LEU A 134 16.10 -4.71 -4.54
C LEU A 134 16.95 -4.08 -3.44
N LEU A 135 16.37 -3.86 -2.26
CA LEU A 135 17.02 -3.10 -1.19
C LEU A 135 17.69 -3.99 -0.14
N PHE A 136 17.24 -5.24 0.04
CA PHE A 136 17.75 -6.12 1.10
C PHE A 136 18.47 -7.38 0.62
N GLU A 137 18.23 -7.87 -0.60
CA GLU A 137 19.01 -9.02 -1.07
C GLU A 137 20.47 -8.62 -1.32
N GLN A 138 21.41 -9.38 -0.74
CA GLN A 138 22.81 -9.31 -1.12
C GLN A 138 23.02 -10.10 -2.42
N PRO A 139 23.93 -9.68 -3.30
CA PRO A 139 24.33 -10.52 -4.42
C PRO A 139 24.82 -11.87 -3.87
N SER A 140 24.42 -12.94 -4.55
CA SER A 140 24.81 -14.32 -4.27
C SER A 140 26.31 -14.49 -4.19
#